data_AF-A0A914LIM4-F1
#
_entry.id   AF-A0A914LIM4-F1
#
_cell.length_a   1.000
_cell.length_b   1.000
_cell.length_c   1.000
_cell.angle_alpha   90.00
_cell.angle_beta   90.00
_cell.angle_gamma   90.00
#
_symmetry.space_group_name_H-M   'P 1'
#
loop_
_entity.id
_entity.type
_entity.pdbx_description
1 polymer ?
#
loop_
_entity_poly.entity_id
_entity_poly.type
_entity_poly.pdbx_seq_one_letter_code
_entity_poly.pdbx_strand_id
1 'polypeptide(L)'
;MLIGAEYGWRTAFCLFLFPVADFFFKSEIKNWCWLMSLLAAYCFYATGNQRTLNSIPWRAAFVVLPGNFAFKWVSASFILTAMFFGQLLASLMAHMKEEETAPFYLILFLAIKVFGSVLASLLHHKHLMFYKVFAPKFVFDSVELLTCCAFNFIIYLLTTSF
;
A
#
# COMPACT_ATOMS: atom_id res chain seq x y z
N MET A 1 -4.26 3.37 -24.86
CA MET A 1 -3.31 4.45 -24.50
C MET A 1 -3.88 5.43 -23.46
N LEU A 2 -5.19 5.75 -23.47
CA LEU A 2 -5.80 6.70 -22.52
C LEU A 2 -5.85 6.25 -21.04
N ILE A 3 -5.82 4.94 -20.79
CA ILE A 3 -5.88 4.39 -19.42
C ILE A 3 -4.60 4.73 -18.61
N GLY A 4 -3.43 4.79 -19.25
CA GLY A 4 -2.16 5.09 -18.56
C GLY A 4 -2.04 6.53 -18.06
N ALA A 5 -2.71 7.48 -18.73
CA ALA A 5 -2.67 8.89 -18.35
C ALA A 5 -3.44 9.15 -17.04
N GLU A 6 -4.61 8.53 -16.86
CA GLU A 6 -5.41 8.73 -15.64
C GLU A 6 -4.77 8.12 -14.38
N TYR A 7 -4.12 6.95 -14.52
CA TYR A 7 -3.35 6.38 -13.41
C TYR A 7 -2.12 7.22 -13.06
N GLY A 8 -1.43 7.79 -14.06
CA GLY A 8 -0.23 8.59 -13.88
C GLY A 8 -0.42 9.83 -13.00
N TRP A 9 -1.44 10.65 -13.29
CA TRP A 9 -1.72 11.85 -12.50
C TRP A 9 -2.18 11.52 -11.07
N ARG A 10 -2.94 10.44 -10.87
CA ARG A 10 -3.36 9.96 -9.53
C ARG A 10 -2.17 9.50 -8.70
N THR A 11 -1.23 8.76 -9.29
CA THR A 11 0.02 8.38 -8.60
C THR A 11 0.94 9.57 -8.34
N ALA A 12 1.01 10.53 -9.27
CA ALA A 12 1.79 11.76 -9.09
C ALA A 12 1.24 12.63 -7.95
N PHE A 13 -0.09 12.69 -7.80
CA PHE A 13 -0.74 13.38 -6.68
C PHE A 13 -0.38 12.75 -5.33
N CYS A 14 -0.39 11.41 -5.24
CA CYS A 14 0.11 10.69 -4.07
C CYS A 14 1.59 10.99 -3.80
N LEU A 15 2.46 10.97 -4.82
CA LEU A 15 3.86 11.32 -4.69
C LEU A 15 4.08 12.74 -4.16
N PHE A 16 3.21 13.69 -4.51
CA PHE A 16 3.28 15.06 -4.02
C PHE A 16 2.77 15.18 -2.57
N LEU A 17 1.73 14.43 -2.20
CA LEU A 17 1.14 14.49 -0.86
C LEU A 17 2.09 14.00 0.24
N PHE A 18 2.91 12.98 -0.02
CA PHE A 18 3.82 12.42 0.98
C PHE A 18 4.89 13.43 1.47
N PRO A 19 5.64 14.14 0.60
CA PRO A 19 6.55 15.21 1.00
C PRO A 19 5.84 16.38 1.69
N VAL A 20 4.63 16.73 1.25
CA VAL A 20 3.83 17.78 1.91
C VAL A 20 3.46 17.37 3.34
N ALA A 21 3.00 16.13 3.53
CA ALA A 21 2.71 15.60 4.85
C ALA A 21 3.96 15.53 5.75
N ASP A 22 5.11 15.18 5.17
CA ASP A 22 6.39 15.19 5.88
C ASP A 22 6.78 16.60 6.35
N PHE A 23 6.62 17.61 5.49
CA PHE A 23 6.89 19.00 5.82
C PHE A 23 6.06 19.51 7.00
N PHE A 24 4.76 19.21 7.03
CA PHE A 24 3.86 19.70 8.09
C PHE A 24 4.02 18.95 9.43
N PHE A 25 4.29 17.65 9.40
CA PHE A 25 4.24 16.80 10.61
C PHE A 25 5.62 16.30 11.06
N LYS A 26 6.69 17.03 10.72
CA LYS A 26 8.07 16.64 11.04
C LYS A 26 8.33 16.47 12.54
N SER A 27 7.68 17.28 13.38
CA SER A 27 8.02 17.44 14.81
C SER A 27 7.68 16.23 15.69
N GLU A 28 6.60 15.50 15.40
CA GLU A 28 6.08 14.43 16.24
C GLU A 28 6.01 13.11 15.46
N ILE A 29 6.96 12.20 15.70
CA ILE A 29 7.10 10.94 14.94
C ILE A 29 5.86 10.07 15.03
N LYS A 30 5.23 9.98 16.20
CA LYS A 30 4.02 9.17 16.39
C LYS A 30 2.87 9.66 15.51
N ASN A 31 2.64 10.97 15.49
CA ASN A 31 1.59 11.59 14.68
C ASN A 31 1.90 11.46 13.18
N TRP A 32 3.17 11.62 12.82
CA TRP A 32 3.66 11.42 11.46
C TRP A 32 3.42 9.98 10.97
N CYS A 33 3.80 8.97 11.76
CA CYS A 33 3.62 7.56 11.40
C CYS A 33 2.14 7.21 11.22
N TRP A 34 1.28 7.73 12.10
CA TRP A 34 -0.17 7.55 11.99
C TRP A 34 -0.71 8.17 10.71
N LEU A 35 -0.33 9.42 10.41
CA LEU A 35 -0.74 10.12 9.20
C LEU A 35 -0.26 9.40 7.93
N MET A 36 0.98 8.92 7.91
CA MET A 36 1.54 8.19 6.77
C MET A 36 0.82 6.86 6.53
N SER A 37 0.41 6.17 7.61
CA SER A 37 -0.41 4.95 7.49
C SER A 37 -1.79 5.23 6.89
N LEU A 38 -2.42 6.37 7.25
CA LEU A 38 -3.69 6.78 6.66
C LEU A 38 -3.54 7.22 5.21
N LEU A 39 -2.48 7.97 4.91
CA LEU A 39 -2.20 8.44 3.56
C LEU A 39 -1.89 7.28 2.62
N ALA A 40 -1.14 6.27 3.08
CA ALA A 40 -0.92 5.03 2.34
C ALA A 40 -2.24 4.32 2.02
N ALA A 41 -3.14 4.20 3.01
CA ALA A 41 -4.47 3.62 2.80
C ALA A 41 -5.33 4.45 1.83
N TYR A 42 -5.25 5.78 1.90
CA TYR A 42 -5.92 6.69 0.96
C TYR A 42 -5.38 6.51 -0.46
N CYS A 43 -4.06 6.41 -0.63
CA CYS A 43 -3.43 6.26 -1.94
C CYS A 43 -3.88 5.00 -2.68
N PHE A 44 -4.15 3.91 -1.97
CA PHE A 44 -4.75 2.72 -2.57
C PHE A 44 -6.10 3.03 -3.26
N TYR A 45 -6.95 3.84 -2.63
CA TYR A 45 -8.24 4.24 -3.20
C TYR A 45 -8.10 5.38 -4.22
N ALA A 46 -7.16 6.31 -4.02
CA ALA A 46 -6.91 7.43 -4.90
C ALA A 46 -6.44 6.98 -6.30
N THR A 47 -5.73 5.86 -6.40
CA THR A 47 -5.38 5.24 -7.68
C THR A 47 -6.55 4.52 -8.38
N GLY A 48 -7.76 4.58 -7.81
CA GLY A 48 -8.96 4.00 -8.41
C GLY A 48 -9.07 2.47 -8.22
N ASN A 49 -8.26 1.89 -7.32
CA ASN A 49 -8.36 0.47 -7.02
C ASN A 49 -9.59 0.21 -6.14
N GLN A 50 -10.34 -0.84 -6.46
CA GLN A 50 -11.35 -1.38 -5.56
C GLN A 50 -10.78 -2.62 -4.88
N ARG A 51 -11.20 -2.89 -3.64
CA ARG A 51 -10.79 -4.08 -2.88
C ARG A 51 -11.56 -5.32 -3.33
N THR A 52 -11.58 -5.60 -4.63
CA THR A 52 -12.14 -6.84 -5.19
C THR A 52 -11.21 -7.38 -6.27
N LEU A 53 -10.94 -8.70 -6.26
CA LEU A 53 -9.98 -9.32 -7.19
C LEU A 53 -10.38 -9.17 -8.66
N ASN A 54 -11.67 -9.07 -8.95
CA ASN A 54 -12.19 -8.91 -10.31
C ASN A 54 -12.02 -7.48 -10.86
N SER A 55 -11.88 -6.48 -9.99
CA SER A 55 -11.67 -5.08 -10.38
C SER A 55 -10.21 -4.75 -10.70
N ILE A 56 -9.29 -5.69 -10.47
CA ILE A 56 -7.87 -5.49 -10.72
C ILE A 56 -7.67 -5.29 -12.22
N PRO A 57 -7.12 -4.15 -12.66
CA PRO A 57 -6.90 -3.87 -14.07
C PRO A 57 -5.66 -4.64 -14.55
N TRP A 58 -5.78 -5.95 -14.73
CA TRP A 58 -4.71 -6.82 -15.26
C TRP A 58 -4.14 -6.31 -16.59
N ARG A 59 -4.94 -5.51 -17.32
CA ARG A 59 -4.55 -4.88 -18.58
C ARG A 59 -3.57 -3.70 -18.42
N ALA A 60 -3.48 -3.10 -17.23
CA ALA A 60 -2.60 -1.96 -16.95
C ALA A 60 -1.10 -2.34 -17.01
N ALA A 61 -0.75 -3.59 -16.69
CA ALA A 61 0.63 -4.08 -16.82
C ALA A 61 1.20 -3.98 -18.23
N PHE A 62 0.34 -4.12 -19.25
CA PHE A 62 0.75 -4.10 -20.65
C PHE A 62 0.93 -2.69 -21.22
N VAL A 63 0.67 -1.64 -20.42
CA VAL A 63 0.93 -0.25 -20.81
C VAL A 63 2.41 0.10 -20.66
N VAL A 64 3.05 -0.43 -19.62
CA VAL A 64 4.49 -0.20 -19.36
C VAL A 64 5.35 -1.13 -20.23
N LEU A 65 4.87 -2.34 -20.48
CA LEU A 65 5.55 -3.33 -21.30
C LEU A 65 4.60 -3.76 -22.44
N PRO A 66 4.73 -3.19 -23.66
CA PRO A 66 3.94 -3.62 -24.80
C PRO A 66 4.46 -4.97 -25.33
N GLY A 67 3.64 -6.02 -25.28
CA GLY A 67 3.97 -7.33 -25.86
C GLY A 67 3.33 -8.52 -25.13
N ASN A 68 3.18 -9.64 -25.83
CA ASN A 68 2.82 -10.93 -25.23
C ASN A 68 4.10 -11.55 -24.64
N PHE A 69 4.51 -11.10 -23.46
CA PHE A 69 5.66 -11.71 -22.77
C PHE A 69 5.38 -13.18 -22.46
N ALA A 70 6.37 -14.03 -22.71
CA ALA A 70 6.33 -15.42 -22.25
C ALA A 70 6.17 -15.50 -20.72
N PHE A 71 6.74 -14.53 -19.99
CA PHE A 71 6.74 -14.48 -18.53
C PHE A 71 5.66 -13.54 -17.97
N LYS A 72 4.42 -14.04 -17.88
CA LYS A 72 3.26 -13.30 -17.32
C LYS A 72 3.45 -12.83 -15.86
N TRP A 73 4.37 -13.45 -15.12
CA TRP A 73 4.70 -13.08 -13.74
C TRP A 73 5.29 -11.67 -13.60
N VAL A 74 6.04 -11.19 -14.61
CA VAL A 74 6.64 -9.84 -14.61
C VAL A 74 5.55 -8.77 -14.69
N SER A 75 4.54 -9.00 -15.52
CA SER A 75 3.38 -8.11 -15.61
C SER A 75 2.58 -8.09 -14.30
N ALA A 76 2.44 -9.24 -13.64
CA ALA A 76 1.75 -9.35 -12.36
C ALA A 76 2.49 -8.61 -11.22
N SER A 77 3.82 -8.69 -11.16
CA SER A 77 4.61 -7.99 -10.14
C SER A 77 4.46 -6.47 -10.27
N PHE A 78 4.44 -5.95 -11.50
CA PHE A 78 4.28 -4.51 -11.73
C PHE A 78 2.94 -3.97 -11.24
N ILE A 79 1.85 -4.75 -11.40
CA ILE A 79 0.52 -4.39 -10.88
C ILE A 79 0.53 -4.38 -9.35
N LEU A 80 1.14 -5.39 -8.73
CA LEU A 80 1.24 -5.46 -7.27
C LEU A 80 2.03 -4.29 -6.70
N THR A 81 3.18 -3.95 -7.31
CA THR A 81 3.96 -2.77 -6.93
C THR A 81 3.15 -1.49 -7.05
N ALA A 82 2.36 -1.33 -8.11
CA ALA A 82 1.50 -0.16 -8.29
C ALA A 82 0.35 -0.11 -7.25
N MET A 83 -0.21 -1.25 -6.85
CA MET A 83 -1.26 -1.33 -5.84
C MET A 83 -0.79 -0.94 -4.44
N PHE A 84 0.41 -1.40 -4.07
CA PHE A 84 0.98 -1.15 -2.74
C PHE A 84 1.98 0.01 -2.73
N PHE A 85 1.99 0.82 -3.78
CA PHE A 85 2.92 1.94 -3.96
C PHE A 85 2.90 2.92 -2.77
N GLY A 86 1.73 3.28 -2.26
CA GLY A 86 1.62 4.17 -1.10
C GLY A 86 2.28 3.60 0.16
N GLN A 87 2.18 2.29 0.38
CA GLN A 87 2.78 1.63 1.54
C GLN A 87 4.29 1.45 1.40
N LEU A 88 4.77 1.19 0.17
CA LEU A 88 6.20 1.15 -0.16
C LEU A 88 6.83 2.53 0.06
N LEU A 89 6.16 3.60 -0.39
CA LEU A 89 6.61 4.97 -0.20
C LEU A 89 6.64 5.35 1.29
N ALA A 90 5.61 5.01 2.06
CA ALA A 90 5.59 5.23 3.51
C ALA A 90 6.76 4.55 4.23
N SER A 91 7.04 3.29 3.85
CA SER A 91 8.14 2.50 4.45
C SER A 91 9.51 3.04 4.08
N LEU A 92 9.68 3.53 2.85
CA LEU A 92 10.90 4.21 2.41
C LEU A 92 11.12 5.52 3.18
N MET A 93 10.09 6.36 3.26
CA MET A 93 10.15 7.64 3.99
C MET A 93 10.45 7.45 5.48
N ALA A 94 9.98 6.36 6.09
CA ALA A 94 10.29 6.05 7.48
C ALA A 94 11.77 5.73 7.72
N HIS A 95 12.45 5.09 6.76
CA HIS A 95 13.89 4.83 6.86
C HIS A 95 14.74 6.05 6.49
N MET A 96 14.21 6.97 5.68
CA MET A 96 14.86 8.26 5.44
C MET A 96 14.87 9.15 6.68
N LYS A 97 14.02 8.84 7.68
CA LYS A 97 14.08 9.44 9.00
C LYS A 97 15.16 8.70 9.78
N GLU A 98 16.17 9.41 10.28
CA GLU A 98 17.32 8.86 11.02
C GLU A 98 16.95 8.12 12.33
N GLU A 99 15.67 8.00 12.65
CA GLU A 99 15.18 7.42 13.88
C GLU A 99 14.73 5.97 13.69
N GLU A 100 15.41 5.05 14.37
CA GLU A 100 15.19 3.60 14.26
C GLU A 100 13.79 3.14 14.69
N THR A 101 13.04 3.98 15.42
CA THR A 101 11.70 3.65 15.95
C THR A 101 10.58 3.84 14.93
N ALA A 102 10.79 4.66 13.89
CA ALA A 102 9.78 5.00 12.89
C ALA A 102 9.14 3.80 12.17
N PRO A 103 9.90 2.79 11.66
CA PRO A 103 9.30 1.65 10.97
C PRO A 103 8.43 0.78 11.91
N PHE A 104 8.80 0.67 13.19
CA PHE A 104 8.01 -0.08 14.17
C PHE A 104 6.64 0.57 14.43
N TYR A 105 6.61 1.90 14.56
CA TYR A 105 5.35 2.64 14.72
C TYR A 105 4.44 2.50 13.49
N LEU A 106 5.00 2.51 12.27
CA LEU A 106 4.23 2.27 11.05
C LEU A 106 3.58 0.88 11.03
N ILE A 107 4.36 -0.17 11.36
CA ILE A 107 3.85 -1.54 11.42
C ILE A 107 2.74 -1.65 12.48
N LEU A 108 2.90 -0.99 13.63
CA LEU A 108 1.90 -0.98 14.70
C LEU A 108 0.58 -0.36 14.24
N PHE A 109 0.61 0.83 13.62
CA PHE A 109 -0.62 1.47 13.13
C PHE A 109 -1.31 0.67 12.03
N LEU A 110 -0.53 0.04 11.15
CA LEU A 110 -1.07 -0.83 10.11
C LEU A 110 -1.67 -2.12 10.71
N ALA A 111 -1.05 -2.69 11.74
CA ALA A 111 -1.59 -3.84 12.45
C ALA A 111 -2.93 -3.51 13.14
N ILE A 112 -3.07 -2.31 13.72
CA ILE A 112 -4.35 -1.82 14.26
C ILE A 112 -5.41 -1.74 13.15
N LYS A 113 -5.03 -1.25 11.96
CA LYS A 113 -5.94 -1.19 10.80
C LYS A 113 -6.42 -2.58 10.38
N VAL A 114 -5.50 -3.55 10.29
CA VAL A 114 -5.82 -4.94 9.96
C VAL A 114 -6.69 -5.56 11.04
N PHE A 115 -6.38 -5.35 12.32
CA PHE A 115 -7.16 -5.85 13.43
C PHE A 115 -8.61 -5.33 13.39
N GLY A 116 -8.80 -4.04 13.08
CA GLY A 116 -10.13 -3.48 12.85
C GLY A 116 -10.88 -4.16 11.70
N SER A 117 -10.19 -4.48 10.60
CA SER A 117 -10.78 -5.21 9.48
C SER A 117 -11.17 -6.65 9.83
N VAL A 118 -10.35 -7.33 10.64
CA VAL A 118 -10.61 -8.68 11.15
C VAL A 118 -11.85 -8.67 12.03
N LEU A 119 -11.90 -7.78 13.03
CA LEU A 119 -13.06 -7.67 13.93
C LEU A 119 -14.34 -7.37 13.16
N ALA A 120 -14.30 -6.44 12.20
CA ALA A 120 -15.46 -6.12 11.37
C ALA A 120 -15.94 -7.35 10.56
N SER A 121 -15.00 -8.14 10.02
CA SER A 121 -15.30 -9.36 9.26
C SER A 121 -15.91 -10.47 10.14
N LEU A 122 -15.43 -10.63 11.38
CA LEU A 122 -15.95 -11.60 12.34
C LEU A 122 -17.38 -11.23 12.78
N LEU A 123 -17.64 -9.95 13.05
CA LEU A 123 -18.98 -9.48 13.42
C LEU A 123 -20.00 -9.69 12.29
N HIS A 124 -19.59 -9.52 11.02
CA HIS A 124 -20.47 -9.65 9.85
C HIS A 124 -20.56 -11.06 9.27
N HIS A 125 -19.89 -12.05 9.85
CA HIS A 125 -19.89 -13.44 9.35
C HIS A 125 -21.29 -14.07 9.25
N LYS A 126 -22.28 -13.55 10.01
CA LYS A 126 -23.67 -14.02 9.95
C LYS A 126 -24.49 -13.50 8.77
N HIS A 127 -24.00 -12.50 8.03
CA HIS A 127 -24.68 -11.95 6.84
C HIS A 127 -24.02 -12.47 5.56
N LEU A 128 -24.83 -12.86 4.56
CA LEU A 128 -24.41 -13.36 3.23
C LEU A 128 -23.38 -12.47 2.50
N MET A 129 -23.23 -11.21 2.90
CA MET A 129 -22.29 -10.24 2.33
C MET A 129 -20.83 -10.44 2.78
N PHE A 130 -20.55 -11.38 3.69
CA PHE A 130 -19.19 -11.68 4.18
C PHE A 130 -18.20 -11.97 3.02
N TYR A 131 -18.57 -12.89 2.12
CA TYR A 131 -17.66 -13.35 1.07
C TYR A 131 -17.49 -12.36 -0.08
N LYS A 132 -18.45 -11.46 -0.31
CA LYS A 132 -18.40 -10.51 -1.43
C LYS A 132 -17.71 -9.19 -1.08
N VAL A 133 -17.86 -8.71 0.14
CA VAL A 133 -17.41 -7.35 0.51
C VAL A 133 -16.34 -7.38 1.60
N PHE A 134 -16.54 -8.18 2.66
CA PHE A 134 -15.65 -8.16 3.81
C PHE A 134 -14.39 -9.01 3.63
N ALA A 135 -14.52 -10.22 3.07
CA ALA A 135 -13.39 -11.10 2.85
C ALA A 135 -12.33 -10.48 1.91
N PRO A 136 -12.69 -9.87 0.77
CA PRO A 136 -11.72 -9.17 -0.06
C PRO A 136 -11.03 -8.01 0.67
N LYS A 137 -11.79 -7.21 1.43
CA LYS A 137 -11.25 -6.07 2.18
C LYS A 137 -10.21 -6.52 3.21
N PHE A 138 -10.50 -7.55 3.98
CA PHE A 138 -9.57 -8.16 4.95
C PHE A 138 -8.29 -8.67 4.26
N VAL A 139 -8.42 -9.35 3.12
CA VAL A 139 -7.27 -9.86 2.37
C VAL A 139 -6.37 -8.71 1.90
N PHE A 140 -6.93 -7.64 1.34
CA PHE A 140 -6.13 -6.49 0.89
C PHE A 140 -5.44 -5.76 2.06
N ASP A 141 -6.14 -5.53 3.18
CA ASP A 141 -5.53 -4.91 4.35
C ASP A 141 -4.41 -5.82 4.94
N SER A 142 -4.57 -7.14 4.92
CA SER A 142 -3.55 -8.11 5.38
C SER A 142 -2.34 -8.17 4.46
N VAL A 143 -2.54 -8.15 3.14
CA VAL A 143 -1.42 -8.13 2.17
C VAL A 143 -0.64 -6.83 2.27
N GLU A 144 -1.30 -5.71 2.56
CA GLU A 144 -0.64 -4.42 2.78
C GLU A 144 0.30 -4.48 4.00
N LEU A 145 -0.15 -5.11 5.10
CA LEU A 145 0.70 -5.36 6.27
C LEU A 145 1.88 -6.27 5.95
N LEU A 146 1.64 -7.38 5.26
CA LEU A 146 2.70 -8.31 4.89
C LEU A 146 3.76 -7.64 3.99
N THR A 147 3.31 -6.83 3.03
CA THR A 147 4.19 -6.08 2.12
C THR A 147 5.03 -5.06 2.89
N CYS A 148 4.43 -4.35 3.84
CA CYS A 148 5.13 -3.44 4.73
C CYS A 148 6.22 -4.18 5.53
N CYS A 149 5.88 -5.27 6.21
CA CYS A 149 6.84 -6.04 7.00
C CYS A 149 8.00 -6.57 6.15
N ALA A 150 7.72 -7.16 4.99
CA ALA A 150 8.74 -7.68 4.09
C ALA A 150 9.68 -6.57 3.59
N PHE A 151 9.14 -5.41 3.21
CA PHE A 151 9.95 -4.31 2.68
C PHE A 151 10.81 -3.66 3.76
N ASN A 152 10.27 -3.44 4.98
CA ASN A 152 11.06 -2.93 6.10
C ASN A 152 12.16 -3.92 6.51
N PHE A 153 11.88 -5.23 6.48
CA PHE A 153 12.90 -6.25 6.73
C PHE A 153 14.01 -6.23 5.67
N ILE A 154 13.66 -6.10 4.39
CA ILE A 154 14.64 -5.98 3.29
C ILE A 154 15.52 -4.73 3.49
N ILE A 155 14.92 -3.57 3.78
CA ILE A 155 15.68 -2.35 4.01
C ILE A 155 16.60 -2.50 5.23
N TYR A 156 16.12 -3.08 6.32
CA TYR A 156 16.94 -3.34 7.50
C TYR A 156 18.15 -4.23 7.19
N LEU A 157 17.96 -5.30 6.40
CA LEU A 157 19.07 -6.15 5.95
C LEU A 157 20.07 -5.38 5.09
N LEU A 158 19.59 -4.51 4.18
CA LEU A 158 20.44 -3.67 3.36
C LEU A 158 21.26 -2.69 4.20
N THR A 159 20.63 -1.97 5.13
CA THR A 159 21.31 -1.01 6.01
C THR A 159 22.34 -1.68 6.93
N THR A 160 22.07 -2.90 7.40
CA THR A 160 23.00 -3.63 8.29
C THR A 160 24.22 -4.19 7.53
N SER A 161 24.14 -4.31 6.21
CA SER A 161 25.20 -4.90 5.37
C SER A 161 26.27 -3.89 4.94
N PHE A 162 26.12 -2.60 5.25
CA PHE A 162 27.06 -1.51 4.96
C PHE A 162 27.61 -0.92 6.25
#